data_AF-A0A7Y5TYZ8-F1
#
_entry.id   AF-A0A7Y5TYZ8-F1
#
_cell.length_a   1.000
_cell.length_b   1.000
_cell.length_c   1.000
_cell.angle_alpha   90.00
_cell.angle_beta   90.00
_cell.angle_gamma   90.00
#
_symmetry.space_group_name_H-M   'P 1'
#
loop_
_entity.id
_entity.type
_entity.pdbx_description
1 polymer ?
#
loop_
_entity_poly.entity_id
_entity_poly.type
_entity_poly.pdbx_seq_one_letter_code
_entity_poly.pdbx_strand_id
1 'polypeptide(L)'
;MVAAAARGRHLEILDCGCGTGYNLPMLRRYGRATGIDLTWRGLDYAHQSGERRLARATATSLPFPAATFDLVTSFDVLYAFDDEAERRAIAEMFRVLRPGGRAIVNVAALPALRGNHSLLSAEQRRYSRPDLTRALRRGGFHVERITYTNFTILPFVAAARLKQRLAGHAASDEEISVPPAPINAAFSALLGLEAMALRVINMPVGSSLLALARRT
;
A
#
# COMPACT_ATOMS: atom_id res chain seq x y z
N MET A 1 1.32 2.46 12.29
CA MET A 1 0.80 3.76 11.79
C MET A 1 -0.71 3.90 12.01
N VAL A 2 -1.54 2.90 11.71
CA VAL A 2 -3.01 2.96 11.94
C VAL A 2 -3.36 3.33 13.39
N ALA A 3 -2.76 2.68 14.38
CA ALA A 3 -2.95 3.02 15.80
C ALA A 3 -2.61 4.49 16.12
N ALA A 4 -1.52 5.01 15.55
CA ALA A 4 -1.10 6.41 15.71
C ALA A 4 -2.07 7.38 15.02
N ALA A 5 -2.69 6.95 13.92
CA ALA A 5 -3.75 7.72 13.25
C ALA A 5 -5.04 7.73 14.08
N ALA A 6 -5.40 6.58 14.68
CA ALA A 6 -6.60 6.41 15.49
C ALA A 6 -6.56 7.18 16.82
N ARG A 7 -5.38 7.28 17.46
CA ARG A 7 -5.20 7.96 18.75
C ARG A 7 -6.23 7.52 19.80
N GLY A 8 -6.54 6.22 19.84
CA GLY A 8 -7.51 5.63 20.78
C GLY A 8 -8.99 5.85 20.45
N ARG A 9 -9.31 6.45 19.29
CA ARG A 9 -10.69 6.66 18.84
C ARG A 9 -11.13 5.60 17.83
N HIS A 10 -12.43 5.36 17.76
CA HIS A 10 -13.06 4.60 16.70
C HIS A 10 -13.19 5.46 15.44
N LEU A 11 -12.69 4.96 14.31
CA LEU A 11 -12.58 5.71 13.05
C LEU A 11 -13.61 5.27 12.00
N GLU A 12 -13.98 6.18 11.10
CA GLU A 12 -14.44 5.83 9.75
C GLU A 12 -13.24 5.63 8.85
N ILE A 13 -13.08 4.42 8.31
CA ILE A 13 -11.89 4.02 7.54
C ILE A 13 -12.29 3.63 6.11
N LEU A 14 -11.56 4.11 5.12
CA LEU A 14 -11.65 3.69 3.72
C LEU A 14 -10.35 3.00 3.30
N ASP A 15 -10.43 1.83 2.69
CA ASP A 15 -9.30 1.16 2.04
C ASP A 15 -9.45 1.24 0.51
N CYS A 16 -8.60 2.06 -0.12
CA CYS A 16 -8.58 2.29 -1.55
C CYS A 16 -7.77 1.21 -2.26
N GLY A 17 -8.46 0.29 -2.94
CA GLY A 17 -7.89 -0.91 -3.59
C GLY A 17 -7.73 -2.05 -2.59
N CYS A 18 -8.84 -2.45 -1.96
CA CYS A 18 -8.85 -3.46 -0.91
C CYS A 18 -8.60 -4.89 -1.45
N GLY A 19 -8.66 -5.11 -2.76
CA GLY A 19 -8.48 -6.42 -3.39
C GLY A 19 -9.39 -7.47 -2.77
N THR A 20 -8.78 -8.55 -2.27
CA THR A 20 -9.47 -9.65 -1.56
C THR A 20 -9.93 -9.30 -0.14
N GLY A 21 -9.77 -8.06 0.30
CA GLY A 21 -10.17 -7.60 1.63
C GLY A 21 -9.19 -7.96 2.74
N TYR A 22 -7.98 -8.45 2.42
CA TYR A 22 -6.99 -8.96 3.38
C TYR A 22 -6.69 -7.99 4.55
N ASN A 23 -6.64 -6.68 4.27
CA ASN A 23 -6.34 -5.66 5.28
C ASN A 23 -7.56 -5.23 6.10
N LEU A 24 -8.79 -5.50 5.65
CA LEU A 24 -10.01 -5.02 6.29
C LEU A 24 -10.19 -5.55 7.73
N PRO A 25 -9.93 -6.83 8.06
CA PRO A 25 -10.00 -7.33 9.43
C PRO A 25 -9.05 -6.59 10.40
N MET A 26 -7.85 -6.21 9.93
CA MET A 26 -6.91 -5.43 10.74
C MET A 26 -7.39 -4.00 10.95
N LEU A 27 -7.90 -3.35 9.90
CA LEU A 27 -8.43 -1.98 9.98
C LEU A 27 -9.66 -1.90 10.89
N ARG A 28 -10.52 -2.93 10.88
CA ARG A 28 -11.72 -3.02 11.72
C ARG A 28 -11.44 -3.00 13.22
N ARG A 29 -10.22 -3.31 13.65
CA ARG A 29 -9.79 -3.18 15.06
C ARG A 29 -9.74 -1.72 15.52
N TYR A 30 -9.75 -0.76 14.59
CA TYR A 30 -9.64 0.67 14.86
C TYR A 30 -10.89 1.45 14.45
N GLY A 31 -11.91 0.82 13.87
CA GLY A 31 -13.02 1.56 13.28
C GLY A 31 -13.95 0.75 12.38
N ARG A 32 -14.91 1.44 11.76
CA ARG A 32 -15.73 0.90 10.67
C ARG A 32 -14.96 1.04 9.36
N ALA A 33 -14.44 -0.08 8.84
CA ALA A 33 -13.75 -0.12 7.55
C ALA A 33 -14.73 -0.28 6.39
N THR A 34 -14.49 0.44 5.30
CA THR A 34 -15.10 0.25 3.97
C THR A 34 -13.97 -0.04 2.99
N GLY A 35 -14.08 -1.09 2.19
CA GLY A 35 -13.15 -1.38 1.10
C GLY A 35 -13.72 -0.96 -0.25
N ILE A 36 -12.87 -0.45 -1.14
CA ILE A 36 -13.20 -0.32 -2.56
C ILE A 36 -12.18 -1.04 -3.43
N ASP A 37 -12.63 -1.59 -4.54
CA ASP A 37 -11.76 -2.14 -5.58
C ASP A 37 -12.39 -1.93 -6.97
N LEU A 38 -11.56 -1.85 -8.00
CA LEU A 38 -12.01 -1.69 -9.38
C LEU A 38 -12.62 -3.00 -9.93
N THR A 39 -12.13 -4.14 -9.44
CA THR A 39 -12.44 -5.47 -9.96
C THR A 39 -13.51 -6.16 -9.12
N TRP A 40 -14.50 -6.74 -9.79
CA TRP A 40 -15.49 -7.58 -9.12
C TRP A 40 -14.85 -8.81 -8.46
N ARG A 41 -13.87 -9.43 -9.13
CA ARG A 41 -13.21 -10.63 -8.65
C ARG A 41 -12.62 -10.46 -7.25
N GLY A 42 -11.93 -9.35 -6.97
CA GLY A 42 -11.39 -9.07 -5.64
C GLY A 42 -12.49 -8.90 -4.60
N LEU A 43 -13.52 -8.13 -4.94
CA LEU A 43 -14.66 -7.88 -4.05
C LEU A 43 -15.48 -9.13 -3.76
N ASP A 44 -15.62 -10.05 -4.72
CA ASP A 44 -16.29 -11.33 -4.52
C ASP A 44 -15.54 -12.19 -3.50
N TYR A 45 -14.20 -12.24 -3.58
CA TYR A 45 -13.39 -12.91 -2.56
C TYR A 45 -13.53 -12.25 -1.19
N ALA A 46 -13.47 -10.91 -1.11
CA ALA A 46 -13.65 -10.18 0.13
C ALA A 46 -15.06 -10.45 0.73
N HIS A 47 -16.07 -10.52 -0.12
CA HIS A 47 -17.43 -10.83 0.30
C HIS A 47 -17.55 -12.26 0.86
N GLN A 48 -16.96 -13.23 0.16
CA GLN A 48 -16.88 -14.63 0.59
C GLN A 48 -16.11 -14.79 1.90
N SER A 49 -15.09 -13.95 2.16
CA SER A 49 -14.35 -13.93 3.42
C SER A 49 -15.09 -13.22 4.57
N GLY A 50 -16.35 -12.82 4.38
CA GLY A 50 -17.18 -12.23 5.43
C GLY A 50 -17.23 -10.69 5.42
N GLU A 51 -16.57 -10.02 4.47
CA GLU A 51 -16.65 -8.57 4.38
C GLU A 51 -17.97 -8.12 3.75
N ARG A 52 -18.51 -7.01 4.24
CA ARG A 52 -19.85 -6.52 3.87
C ARG A 52 -19.86 -5.06 3.41
N ARG A 53 -18.90 -4.25 3.87
CA ARG A 53 -18.80 -2.84 3.51
C ARG A 53 -17.83 -2.69 2.34
N LEU A 54 -18.30 -3.10 1.17
CA LEU A 54 -17.53 -3.13 -0.07
C LEU A 54 -18.25 -2.31 -1.13
N ALA A 55 -17.50 -1.59 -1.96
CA ALA A 55 -18.06 -0.94 -3.14
C ALA A 55 -17.10 -1.05 -4.33
N ARG A 56 -17.65 -1.30 -5.52
CA ARG A 56 -16.86 -1.25 -6.75
C ARG A 56 -16.63 0.19 -7.16
N ALA A 57 -15.39 0.64 -7.11
CA ALA A 57 -15.02 2.01 -7.46
C ALA A 57 -13.52 2.10 -7.81
N THR A 58 -13.17 3.13 -8.57
CA THR A 58 -11.77 3.51 -8.79
C THR A 58 -11.34 4.51 -7.71
N ALA A 59 -10.09 4.43 -7.27
CA ALA A 59 -9.51 5.42 -6.36
C ALA A 59 -9.47 6.84 -6.98
N THR A 60 -9.55 6.95 -8.31
CA THR A 60 -9.58 8.23 -9.04
C THR A 60 -10.94 8.93 -9.07
N SER A 61 -11.99 8.27 -8.58
CA SER A 61 -13.37 8.80 -8.50
C SER A 61 -14.12 8.04 -7.39
N LEU A 62 -13.94 8.49 -6.15
CA LEU A 62 -14.50 7.84 -4.98
C LEU A 62 -15.98 8.19 -4.81
N PRO A 63 -16.89 7.20 -4.67
CA PRO A 63 -18.34 7.40 -4.57
C PRO A 63 -18.76 7.84 -3.16
N PHE A 64 -17.97 8.68 -2.50
CA PHE A 64 -18.20 9.16 -1.15
C PHE A 64 -18.18 10.69 -1.11
N PRO A 65 -19.00 11.32 -0.25
CA PRO A 65 -18.93 12.76 -0.02
C PRO A 65 -17.57 13.21 0.51
N ALA A 66 -17.27 14.50 0.34
CA ALA A 66 -16.09 15.08 0.96
C ALA A 66 -16.16 14.97 2.50
N ALA A 67 -15.01 14.90 3.18
CA ALA A 67 -14.92 14.86 4.64
C ALA A 67 -15.73 13.73 5.33
N THR A 68 -15.76 12.54 4.72
CA THR A 68 -16.48 11.37 5.24
C THR A 68 -15.63 10.52 6.19
N PHE A 69 -14.34 10.31 5.88
CA PHE A 69 -13.48 9.35 6.58
C PHE A 69 -12.47 10.04 7.50
N ASP A 70 -12.12 9.38 8.60
CA ASP A 70 -11.03 9.81 9.49
C ASP A 70 -9.67 9.28 9.00
N LEU A 71 -9.68 8.12 8.35
CA LEU A 71 -8.51 7.44 7.80
C LEU A 71 -8.80 6.89 6.40
N VAL A 72 -7.88 7.13 5.47
CA VAL A 72 -7.87 6.48 4.16
C VAL A 72 -6.57 5.70 4.02
N THR A 73 -6.65 4.45 3.59
CA THR A 73 -5.49 3.61 3.28
C THR A 73 -5.41 3.33 1.80
N SER A 74 -4.18 3.16 1.29
CA SER A 74 -3.93 2.66 -0.05
C SER A 74 -2.68 1.79 0.03
N PHE A 75 -2.85 0.48 -0.11
CA PHE A 75 -1.79 -0.49 0.05
C PHE A 75 -1.50 -1.15 -1.30
N ASP A 76 -0.36 -0.82 -1.90
CA ASP A 76 0.11 -1.46 -3.13
C ASP A 76 -0.83 -1.24 -4.33
N VAL A 77 -1.30 0.01 -4.48
CA VAL A 77 -2.25 0.42 -5.55
C VAL A 77 -1.70 1.55 -6.41
N LEU A 78 -1.17 2.61 -5.81
CA LEU A 78 -0.78 3.82 -6.55
C LEU A 78 0.32 3.60 -7.58
N TYR A 79 1.11 2.52 -7.46
CA TYR A 79 2.14 2.20 -8.45
C TYR A 79 1.57 1.84 -9.83
N ALA A 80 0.28 1.49 -9.90
CA ALA A 80 -0.35 1.02 -11.14
C ALA A 80 -0.99 2.16 -11.95
N PHE A 81 -1.10 3.35 -11.37
CA PHE A 81 -1.68 4.51 -12.06
C PHE A 81 -0.63 5.20 -12.93
N ASP A 82 -1.04 5.80 -14.05
CA ASP A 82 -0.24 6.84 -14.71
C ASP A 82 -0.19 8.13 -13.86
N ASP A 83 0.55 9.14 -14.30
CA ASP A 83 0.79 10.34 -13.48
C ASP A 83 -0.50 11.13 -13.21
N GLU A 84 -1.42 11.15 -14.17
CA GLU A 84 -2.68 11.87 -14.05
C GLU A 84 -3.65 11.12 -13.14
N ALA A 85 -3.75 9.80 -13.28
CA ALA A 85 -4.55 8.94 -12.42
C ALA A 85 -4.00 8.93 -10.99
N GLU A 86 -2.68 8.91 -10.77
CA GLU A 86 -2.08 9.03 -9.44
C GLU A 86 -2.49 10.35 -8.78
N ARG A 87 -2.34 11.46 -9.51
CA ARG A 87 -2.72 12.79 -9.03
C ARG A 87 -4.19 12.85 -8.64
N ARG A 88 -5.08 12.29 -9.47
CA ARG A 88 -6.53 12.21 -9.18
C ARG A 88 -6.81 11.33 -7.96
N ALA A 89 -6.17 10.17 -7.85
CA ALA A 89 -6.36 9.27 -6.71
C ALA A 89 -5.96 9.95 -5.39
N ILE A 90 -4.79 10.59 -5.34
CA ILE A 90 -4.35 11.33 -4.16
C ILE A 90 -5.32 12.48 -3.83
N ALA A 91 -5.80 13.21 -4.84
CA ALA A 91 -6.77 14.29 -4.65
C ALA A 91 -8.11 13.77 -4.09
N GLU A 92 -8.61 12.64 -4.58
CA GLU A 92 -9.83 12.01 -4.06
C GLU A 92 -9.65 11.52 -2.62
N MET A 93 -8.52 10.89 -2.31
CA MET A 93 -8.17 10.51 -0.93
C MET A 93 -8.16 11.73 0.00
N PHE A 94 -7.61 12.85 -0.45
CA PHE A 94 -7.64 14.11 0.29
C PHE A 94 -9.08 14.62 0.47
N ARG A 95 -9.87 14.64 -0.61
CA ARG A 95 -11.26 15.14 -0.61
C ARG A 95 -12.13 14.42 0.40
N VAL A 96 -12.08 13.09 0.43
CA VAL A 96 -12.95 12.27 1.29
C VAL A 96 -12.50 12.22 2.76
N LEU A 97 -11.26 12.63 3.06
CA LEU A 97 -10.78 12.71 4.44
C LEU A 97 -11.38 13.91 5.17
N ARG A 98 -11.74 13.78 6.44
CA ARG A 98 -12.09 14.93 7.30
C ARG A 98 -10.87 15.85 7.49
N PRO A 99 -11.06 17.16 7.76
CA PRO A 99 -9.96 18.00 8.22
C PRO A 99 -9.24 17.36 9.41
N GLY A 100 -7.90 17.29 9.36
CA GLY A 100 -7.08 16.58 10.35
C GLY A 100 -7.05 15.05 10.22
N GLY A 101 -7.83 14.46 9.30
CA GLY A 101 -7.80 13.05 8.96
C GLY A 101 -6.48 12.64 8.29
N ARG A 102 -6.22 11.33 8.22
CA ARG A 102 -4.93 10.80 7.78
C ARG A 102 -5.04 9.86 6.59
N ALA A 103 -4.03 9.88 5.74
CA ALA A 103 -3.78 8.88 4.72
C ALA A 103 -2.61 7.99 5.14
N ILE A 104 -2.73 6.68 4.94
CA ILE A 104 -1.60 5.74 5.00
C ILE A 104 -1.42 5.14 3.62
N VAL A 105 -0.23 5.30 3.05
CA VAL A 105 0.08 4.86 1.68
C VAL A 105 1.27 3.92 1.73
N ASN A 106 1.11 2.70 1.20
CA ASN A 106 2.20 1.77 0.93
C ASN A 106 2.38 1.61 -0.58
N VAL A 107 3.62 1.75 -1.06
CA VAL A 107 3.96 1.61 -2.48
C VAL A 107 5.27 0.87 -2.66
N ALA A 108 5.43 0.22 -3.81
CA ALA A 108 6.71 -0.34 -4.23
C ALA A 108 7.76 0.78 -4.32
N ALA A 109 8.93 0.54 -3.71
CA ALA A 109 10.02 1.51 -3.61
C ALA A 109 11.28 1.01 -4.29
N LEU A 110 12.27 1.90 -4.47
CA LEU A 110 13.54 1.64 -5.16
C LEU A 110 13.35 1.33 -6.65
N PRO A 111 13.44 2.34 -7.52
CA PRO A 111 13.41 2.16 -8.98
C PRO A 111 14.42 1.12 -9.49
N ALA A 112 15.56 0.97 -8.83
CA ALA A 112 16.58 -0.02 -9.16
C ALA A 112 16.09 -1.48 -9.06
N LEU A 113 15.04 -1.77 -8.29
CA LEU A 113 14.43 -3.09 -8.17
C LEU A 113 13.34 -3.35 -9.21
N ARG A 114 13.07 -2.41 -10.13
CA ARG A 114 12.12 -2.62 -11.23
C ARG A 114 12.56 -3.84 -12.05
N GLY A 115 11.65 -4.79 -12.19
CA GLY A 115 11.81 -5.99 -13.02
C GLY A 115 11.31 -5.75 -14.44
N ASN A 116 11.68 -6.63 -15.37
CA ASN A 116 11.24 -6.55 -16.77
C ASN A 116 9.81 -7.07 -17.01
N HIS A 117 9.13 -7.59 -15.97
CA HIS A 117 7.78 -8.17 -16.04
C HIS A 117 6.66 -7.25 -15.48
N SER A 118 6.86 -5.93 -15.49
CA SER A 118 5.79 -4.93 -15.28
C SER A 118 4.64 -4.99 -16.32
N LEU A 119 4.57 -6.05 -17.13
CA LEU A 119 3.48 -6.34 -18.07
C LEU A 119 2.37 -7.20 -17.40
N LEU A 120 2.69 -8.01 -16.39
CA LEU A 120 1.71 -8.87 -15.68
C LEU A 120 1.14 -8.20 -14.43
N SER A 121 1.99 -7.56 -13.63
CA SER A 121 1.56 -6.52 -12.69
C SER A 121 1.56 -5.21 -13.46
N ALA A 122 0.47 -4.46 -13.53
CA ALA A 122 0.39 -3.16 -14.20
C ALA A 122 1.26 -2.06 -13.53
N GLU A 123 2.46 -2.39 -13.03
CA GLU A 123 3.39 -1.53 -12.31
C GLU A 123 3.98 -0.48 -13.24
N GLN A 124 3.43 0.73 -13.16
CA GLN A 124 3.89 1.87 -13.93
C GLN A 124 5.15 2.49 -13.31
N ARG A 125 5.26 2.50 -11.98
CA ARG A 125 6.38 3.14 -11.27
C ARG A 125 6.73 2.48 -9.93
N ARG A 126 7.96 2.72 -9.48
CA ARG A 126 8.40 2.54 -8.09
C ARG A 126 8.85 3.88 -7.54
N TYR A 127 8.63 4.11 -6.25
CA TYR A 127 8.82 5.42 -5.64
C TYR A 127 10.18 5.54 -4.96
N SER A 128 10.73 6.75 -4.99
CA SER A 128 11.70 7.20 -4.00
C SER A 128 10.99 7.98 -2.88
N ARG A 129 11.67 8.16 -1.74
CA ARG A 129 11.15 8.96 -0.62
C ARG A 129 10.82 10.40 -1.06
N PRO A 130 11.68 11.11 -1.82
CA PRO A 130 11.33 12.41 -2.39
C PRO A 130 10.10 12.39 -3.31
N ASP A 131 9.97 11.38 -4.17
CA ASP A 131 8.88 11.33 -5.16
C ASP A 131 7.52 11.15 -4.50
N LEU A 132 7.40 10.18 -3.58
CA LEU A 132 6.15 9.98 -2.84
C LEU A 132 5.81 11.21 -1.98
N THR A 133 6.81 11.83 -1.35
CA THR A 133 6.61 13.07 -0.58
C THR A 133 6.08 14.18 -1.46
N ARG A 134 6.64 14.34 -2.67
CA ARG A 134 6.21 15.36 -3.65
C ARG A 134 4.77 15.09 -4.12
N ALA A 135 4.45 13.85 -4.46
CA ALA A 135 3.11 13.44 -4.91
C ALA A 135 2.05 13.74 -3.83
N LEU A 136 2.29 13.32 -2.59
CA LEU A 136 1.37 13.58 -1.47
C LEU A 136 1.22 15.08 -1.19
N ARG A 137 2.32 15.85 -1.17
CA ARG A 137 2.26 17.31 -0.94
C ARG A 137 1.53 18.06 -2.05
N ARG A 138 1.70 17.66 -3.32
CA ARG A 138 0.93 18.22 -4.45
C ARG A 138 -0.57 17.97 -4.30
N GLY A 139 -0.96 16.85 -3.69
CA GLY A 139 -2.35 16.56 -3.33
C GLY A 139 -2.87 17.29 -2.08
N GLY A 140 -2.08 18.19 -1.47
CA GLY A 140 -2.47 18.97 -0.30
C GLY A 140 -2.12 18.34 1.04
N PHE A 141 -1.46 17.17 1.07
CA PHE A 141 -1.13 16.51 2.33
C PHE A 141 0.12 17.08 3.01
N HIS A 142 0.07 17.14 4.34
CA HIS A 142 1.26 17.25 5.18
C HIS A 142 1.78 15.84 5.54
N VAL A 143 2.94 15.45 5.00
CA VAL A 143 3.58 14.16 5.31
C VAL A 143 4.13 14.17 6.74
N GLU A 144 3.51 13.41 7.65
CA GLU A 144 3.92 13.29 9.06
C GLU A 144 5.08 12.32 9.25
N ARG A 145 5.09 11.21 8.48
CA ARG A 145 6.14 10.19 8.54
C ARG A 145 6.24 9.46 7.21
N ILE A 146 7.45 9.10 6.82
CA ILE A 146 7.70 8.22 5.66
C ILE A 146 8.93 7.37 5.94
N THR A 147 8.82 6.06 5.75
CA THR A 147 9.88 5.08 6.05
C THR A 147 9.88 3.98 5.01
N TYR A 148 11.04 3.40 4.75
CA TYR A 148 11.10 2.16 4.00
C TYR A 148 10.57 0.99 4.85
N THR A 149 10.12 -0.05 4.17
CA THR A 149 9.71 -1.35 4.73
C THR A 149 10.31 -2.47 3.87
N ASN A 150 10.29 -3.70 4.39
CA ASN A 150 10.89 -4.88 3.78
C ASN A 150 12.42 -4.77 3.64
N PHE A 151 13.08 -4.19 4.65
CA PHE A 151 14.54 -4.08 4.72
C PHE A 151 15.20 -5.46 4.88
N THR A 152 14.68 -6.28 5.78
CA THR A 152 15.24 -7.59 6.14
C THR A 152 15.23 -8.57 4.97
N ILE A 153 14.23 -8.49 4.10
CA ILE A 153 14.12 -9.33 2.90
C ILE A 153 14.75 -8.71 1.66
N LEU A 154 15.19 -7.44 1.72
CA LEU A 154 15.74 -6.70 0.59
C LEU A 154 16.92 -7.42 -0.10
N PRO A 155 17.91 -8.01 0.61
CA PRO A 155 19.00 -8.70 -0.05
C PRO A 155 18.53 -9.88 -0.90
N PHE A 156 17.52 -10.62 -0.45
CA PHE A 156 16.95 -11.75 -1.18
C PHE A 156 16.21 -11.30 -2.43
N VAL A 157 15.42 -10.22 -2.31
CA VAL A 157 14.74 -9.60 -3.45
C VAL A 157 15.76 -9.06 -4.46
N ALA A 158 16.81 -8.38 -4.00
CA ALA A 158 17.86 -7.86 -4.86
C ALA A 158 18.62 -8.98 -5.59
N ALA A 159 18.96 -10.06 -4.90
CA ALA A 159 19.61 -11.24 -5.48
C ALA A 159 18.73 -11.91 -6.54
N ALA A 160 17.44 -12.08 -6.26
CA ALA A 160 16.48 -12.61 -7.23
C ALA A 160 16.40 -11.72 -8.49
N ARG A 161 16.32 -10.40 -8.31
CA ARG A 161 16.29 -9.42 -9.42
C ARG A 161 17.60 -9.42 -10.21
N LEU A 162 18.76 -9.56 -9.56
CA LEU A 162 20.05 -9.65 -10.23
C LEU A 162 20.15 -10.95 -11.05
N LYS A 163 19.76 -12.09 -10.47
CA LYS A 163 19.72 -13.37 -11.18
C LYS A 163 18.84 -13.30 -12.43
N GLN A 164 17.67 -12.67 -12.35
CA GLN A 164 16.79 -12.46 -13.52
C GLN A 164 17.46 -11.62 -14.62
N ARG A 165 18.19 -10.56 -14.26
CA ARG A 165 18.91 -9.72 -15.23
C ARG A 165 20.05 -10.47 -15.90
N LEU A 166 20.76 -11.32 -15.15
CA LEU A 166 21.88 -12.11 -15.65
C LEU A 166 21.43 -13.33 -16.47
N ALA A 167 20.32 -13.96 -16.11
CA ALA A 167 19.83 -15.19 -16.74
C ALA A 167 19.14 -14.97 -18.10
N GLY A 168 18.99 -13.73 -18.56
CA GLY A 168 18.44 -13.43 -19.89
C GLY A 168 16.99 -13.92 -20.07
N HIS A 169 16.04 -13.10 -19.64
CA HIS A 169 14.65 -13.00 -20.14
C HIS A 169 13.78 -14.26 -20.33
N ALA A 170 14.14 -15.43 -19.81
CA ALA A 170 13.18 -16.53 -19.74
C ALA A 170 12.07 -16.14 -18.75
N ALA A 171 10.88 -15.83 -19.29
CA ALA A 171 9.67 -15.57 -18.55
C ALA A 171 9.33 -16.80 -17.71
N SER A 172 9.74 -16.77 -16.44
CA SER A 172 9.32 -17.76 -15.47
C SER A 172 8.11 -17.18 -14.72
N ASP A 173 6.98 -17.86 -14.81
CA ASP A 173 5.75 -17.65 -14.00
C ASP A 173 5.98 -17.74 -12.46
N GLU A 174 7.23 -17.93 -12.04
CA GLU A 174 7.67 -18.17 -10.66
C GLU A 174 7.56 -16.96 -9.71
N GLU A 175 7.26 -15.76 -10.22
CA GLU A 175 7.28 -14.53 -9.40
C GLU A 175 6.11 -14.44 -8.40
N ILE A 176 5.03 -15.21 -8.63
CA ILE A 176 3.89 -15.35 -7.70
C ILE A 176 3.89 -16.75 -7.08
N SER A 177 5.07 -17.26 -6.73
CA SER A 177 5.17 -18.45 -5.88
C SER A 177 5.52 -18.03 -4.45
N VAL A 178 4.67 -18.44 -3.51
CA VAL A 178 5.01 -18.33 -2.08
C VAL A 178 6.20 -19.26 -1.83
N PRO A 179 7.30 -18.81 -1.20
CA PRO A 179 8.42 -19.67 -0.89
C PRO A 179 7.97 -20.91 -0.10
N PRO A 180 8.71 -22.03 -0.18
CA PRO A 180 8.44 -23.20 0.65
C PRO A 180 8.21 -22.84 2.12
N ALA A 181 7.28 -23.53 2.77
CA ALA A 181 6.81 -23.23 4.12
C ALA A 181 7.90 -22.81 5.15
N PRO A 182 9.05 -23.50 5.29
CA PRO A 182 10.07 -23.09 6.26
C PRO A 182 10.71 -21.72 5.92
N ILE A 183 10.90 -21.43 4.63
CA ILE A 183 11.45 -20.15 4.16
C ILE A 183 10.42 -19.04 4.36
N ASN A 184 9.16 -19.29 4.00
CA ASN A 184 8.10 -18.32 4.20
C ASN A 184 7.88 -17.98 5.69
N ALA A 185 7.99 -18.97 6.57
CA ALA A 185 7.94 -18.76 8.02
C ALA A 185 9.11 -17.90 8.52
N ALA A 186 10.33 -18.16 8.04
CA ALA A 186 11.51 -17.37 8.39
C ALA A 186 11.38 -15.91 7.93
N PHE A 187 10.93 -15.67 6.68
CA PHE A 187 10.66 -14.32 6.19
C PHE A 187 9.55 -13.63 6.98
N SER A 188 8.48 -14.35 7.32
CA SER A 188 7.40 -13.82 8.15
C SER A 188 7.90 -13.39 9.53
N ALA A 189 8.78 -14.18 10.16
CA ALA A 189 9.39 -13.84 11.44
C ALA A 189 10.29 -12.59 11.34
N LEU A 190 11.15 -12.52 10.31
CA LEU A 190 12.02 -11.37 10.07
C LEU A 190 11.22 -10.08 9.84
N LEU A 191 10.18 -10.15 9.00
CA LEU A 191 9.26 -9.03 8.76
C LEU A 191 8.48 -8.66 10.03
N GLY A 192 8.15 -9.64 10.88
CA GLY A 192 7.55 -9.40 12.19
C GLY A 192 8.47 -8.61 13.13
N LEU A 193 9.74 -8.99 13.22
CA LEU A 193 10.76 -8.25 13.98
C LEU A 193 10.97 -6.85 13.41
N GLU A 194 11.03 -6.73 12.08
CA GLU A 194 11.13 -5.44 11.40
C GLU A 194 9.92 -4.55 11.70
N ALA A 195 8.70 -5.09 11.68
CA ALA A 195 7.48 -4.35 12.00
C ALA A 195 7.46 -3.85 13.45
N MET A 196 8.07 -4.59 14.39
CA MET A 196 8.27 -4.13 15.76
C MET A 196 9.29 -2.99 15.83
N ALA A 197 10.43 -3.14 15.16
CA ALA A 197 11.46 -2.09 15.10
C ALA A 197 10.92 -0.79 14.44
N LEU A 198 10.12 -0.92 13.38
CA LEU A 198 9.47 0.20 12.69
C LEU A 198 8.54 1.04 13.58
N ARG A 199 8.16 0.54 14.77
CA ARG A 199 7.41 1.34 15.75
C ARG A 199 8.25 2.48 16.30
N VAL A 200 9.56 2.27 16.44
CA VAL A 200 10.50 3.20 17.10
C VAL A 200 11.54 3.81 16.16
N ILE A 201 11.97 3.07 15.14
CA ILE A 201 12.99 3.54 14.17
C ILE A 201 12.42 3.62 12.75
N ASN A 202 13.04 4.46 11.92
CA ASN A 202 12.79 4.48 10.47
C ASN A 202 13.86 3.65 9.77
N MET A 203 13.44 2.84 8.79
CA MET A 203 14.40 2.08 7.99
C MET A 203 14.99 2.97 6.90
N PRO A 204 16.32 2.91 6.68
CA PRO A 204 17.01 3.76 5.71
C PRO A 204 16.73 3.34 4.27
N VAL A 205 16.46 2.05 4.03
CA VAL A 205 16.21 1.46 2.72
C VAL A 205 15.30 0.24 2.87
N GLY A 206 14.63 -0.17 1.79
CA GLY A 206 13.71 -1.30 1.76
C GLY A 206 13.00 -1.39 0.41
N SER A 207 12.37 -2.52 0.11
CA SER A 207 11.72 -2.74 -1.18
C SER A 207 10.38 -2.00 -1.34
N SER A 208 9.81 -1.49 -0.24
CA SER A 208 8.57 -0.70 -0.22
C SER A 208 8.73 0.56 0.62
N LEU A 209 7.82 1.52 0.42
CA LEU A 209 7.74 2.79 1.15
C LEU A 209 6.37 2.91 1.79
N LEU A 210 6.36 3.21 3.09
CA LEU A 210 5.17 3.44 3.88
C LEU A 210 5.15 4.90 4.36
N ALA A 211 4.09 5.62 4.01
CA ALA A 211 3.87 7.01 4.37
C ALA A 211 2.61 7.19 5.22
N LEU A 212 2.71 8.07 6.21
CA LEU A 212 1.61 8.63 6.98
C LEU A 212 1.53 10.12 6.65
N ALA A 213 0.38 10.55 6.14
CA ALA A 213 0.14 11.93 5.75
C ALA A 213 -1.17 12.44 6.34
N ARG A 214 -1.25 13.74 6.62
CA ARG A 214 -2.41 14.38 7.25
C ARG A 214 -3.03 15.40 6.30
N ARG A 215 -4.36 15.41 6.22
CA ARG A 215 -5.12 16.50 5.62
C ARG A 215 -5.04 17.71 6.54
N THR A 216 -4.37 18.77 6.08
CA THR A 216 -4.31 20.06 6.78
C THR A 216 -5.56 20.88 6.55
#